data_AF-A0A2A4Z1A6-F1
#
_entry.id   AF-A0A2A4Z1A6-F1
#
_cell.length_a   1.000
_cell.length_b   1.000
_cell.length_c   1.000
_cell.angle_alpha   90.00
_cell.angle_beta   90.00
_cell.angle_gamma   90.00
#
_symmetry.space_group_name_H-M   'P 1'
#
loop_
_entity.id
_entity.type
_entity.pdbx_description
1 polymer ?
#
loop_
_entity_poly.entity_id
_entity_poly.type
_entity_poly.pdbx_seq_one_letter_code
_entity_poly.pdbx_strand_id
1 'polypeptide(L)'
;MRELSFERKRFGYRRLHVLLTREGRQINHKKLWRIYKEEGLSVRKRAVGTRTSIVLPSRANERWSLDFVSDSFMGGRRFRMLCIIDDYSREYLALVPDTSIGGERLARELDKLIDCRGKPNTIVSDNGTEMTSNAILRWQQDSSINWHYIALASPCKMGLLRALMASYVMNVSMRHCLKIYIMSAVC
;
A
#
# COMPACT_ATOMS: atom_id res chain seq x y z
N MET A 1 -6.70 11.87 19.66
CA MET A 1 -7.69 11.05 18.90
C MET A 1 -8.09 11.73 17.59
N ARG A 2 -8.57 12.99 17.62
CA ARG A 2 -8.90 13.76 16.40
C ARG A 2 -7.74 13.82 15.40
N GLU A 3 -6.54 14.18 15.83
CA GLU A 3 -5.34 14.26 14.99
C GLU A 3 -5.03 12.95 14.24
N LEU A 4 -4.87 11.83 14.96
CA LEU A 4 -4.70 10.49 14.37
C LEU A 4 -5.86 10.09 13.43
N SER A 5 -7.09 10.49 13.75
CA SER A 5 -8.24 10.21 12.89
C SER A 5 -8.28 11.09 11.63
N PHE A 6 -7.74 12.31 11.69
CA PHE A 6 -7.64 13.24 10.55
C PHE A 6 -6.49 12.86 9.63
N GLU A 7 -5.37 12.38 10.17
CA GLU A 7 -4.28 11.79 9.39
C GLU A 7 -4.69 10.46 8.75
N ARG A 8 -5.44 9.63 9.48
CA ARG A 8 -5.81 8.26 9.05
C ARG A 8 -7.32 8.09 8.95
N LYS A 9 -7.95 8.88 8.07
CA LYS A 9 -9.42 9.03 7.88
C LYS A 9 -10.23 7.74 7.66
N ARG A 10 -9.58 6.60 7.39
CA ARG A 10 -10.23 5.28 7.19
C ARG A 10 -10.13 4.35 8.39
N PHE A 11 -9.40 4.74 9.44
CA PHE A 11 -9.22 3.89 10.60
C PHE A 11 -10.49 3.94 11.45
N GLY A 12 -11.20 2.82 11.50
CA GLY A 12 -12.29 2.65 12.46
C GLY A 12 -11.77 2.62 13.90
N TYR A 13 -12.67 2.78 14.87
CA TYR A 13 -12.32 2.84 16.30
C TYR A 13 -11.43 1.69 16.76
N ARG A 14 -11.60 0.47 16.23
CA ARG A 14 -10.76 -0.70 16.57
C ARG A 14 -9.29 -0.51 16.18
N ARG A 15 -9.01 0.11 15.03
CA ARG A 15 -7.62 0.37 14.59
C ARG A 15 -7.01 1.55 15.36
N LEU A 16 -7.81 2.58 15.66
CA LEU A 16 -7.38 3.68 16.54
C LEU A 16 -7.09 3.18 17.96
N HIS A 17 -7.83 2.19 18.47
CA HIS A 17 -7.58 1.58 19.77
C HIS A 17 -6.19 0.96 19.86
N VAL A 18 -5.79 0.22 18.83
CA VAL A 18 -4.46 -0.41 18.75
C VAL A 18 -3.36 0.66 18.69
N LEU A 19 -3.53 1.71 17.88
CA LEU A 19 -2.56 2.81 17.80
C LEU A 19 -2.41 3.54 19.14
N LEU A 20 -3.52 3.88 19.79
CA LEU A 20 -3.50 4.57 21.08
C LEU A 20 -2.89 3.70 22.18
N THR A 21 -3.18 2.40 22.18
CA THR A 21 -2.56 1.45 23.13
C THR A 21 -1.05 1.39 22.95
N ARG A 22 -0.56 1.51 21.70
CA ARG A 22 0.87 1.53 21.36
C ARG A 22 1.57 2.84 21.71
N GLU A 23 0.87 3.97 21.72
CA GLU A 23 1.35 5.25 22.28
C GLU A 23 1.36 5.27 23.83
N GLY A 24 1.14 4.12 24.48
CA GLY A 24 1.07 4.01 25.94
C GLY A 24 -0.26 4.47 26.53
N ARG A 25 -1.24 4.86 25.71
CA ARG A 25 -2.57 5.27 26.18
C ARG A 25 -3.47 4.04 26.36
N GLN A 26 -3.53 3.55 27.58
CA GLN A 26 -4.45 2.49 28.01
C GLN A 26 -5.89 3.03 28.06
N ILE A 27 -6.62 2.96 26.94
CA ILE A 27 -8.03 3.37 26.85
C ILE A 27 -8.91 2.12 26.73
N ASN A 28 -9.96 2.02 27.53
CA ASN A 28 -10.96 0.95 27.38
C ASN A 28 -11.67 1.05 26.02
N HIS A 29 -11.76 -0.06 25.28
CA HIS A 29 -12.39 -0.13 23.96
C HIS A 29 -13.82 0.45 23.93
N LYS A 30 -14.61 0.29 25.01
CA LYS A 30 -15.96 0.87 25.12
C LYS A 30 -15.92 2.40 25.19
N LYS A 31 -14.99 2.93 25.99
CA LYS A 31 -14.77 4.38 26.13
C LYS A 31 -14.33 4.99 24.80
N LEU A 32 -13.45 4.30 24.08
CA LEU A 32 -13.00 4.73 22.76
C LEU A 32 -14.14 4.76 21.74
N TRP A 33 -14.98 3.73 21.71
CA TRP A 33 -16.15 3.71 20.81
C TRP A 33 -17.13 4.84 21.11
N ARG A 34 -17.37 5.13 22.40
CA ARG A 34 -18.26 6.22 22.82
C ARG A 34 -17.73 7.58 22.35
N ILE A 35 -16.45 7.87 22.64
CA ILE A 35 -15.79 9.09 22.17
C ILE A 35 -15.79 9.15 20.63
N TYR A 36 -15.48 8.05 19.95
CA TYR A 36 -15.46 8.00 18.48
C TYR A 36 -16.83 8.33 17.85
N LYS A 37 -17.92 7.91 18.50
CA LYS A 37 -19.30 8.20 18.08
C LYS A 37 -19.72 9.63 18.44
N GLU A 38 -19.41 10.10 19.65
CA GLU A 38 -19.67 11.48 20.12
C GLU A 38 -18.93 12.51 19.26
N GLU A 39 -17.72 12.18 18.81
CA GLU A 39 -16.86 13.01 17.95
C GLU A 39 -17.25 12.95 16.46
N GLY A 40 -18.26 12.18 16.08
CA GLY A 40 -18.72 12.06 14.69
C GLY A 40 -17.68 11.45 13.74
N LEU A 41 -16.68 10.74 14.26
CA LEU A 41 -15.51 10.24 13.52
C LEU A 41 -15.80 8.99 12.67
N SER A 42 -17.07 8.57 12.61
CA SER A 42 -17.57 7.54 11.71
C SER A 42 -16.99 7.75 10.30
N VAL A 43 -16.29 6.74 9.77
CA VAL A 43 -15.67 6.80 8.44
C VAL A 43 -16.73 7.12 7.39
N ARG A 44 -16.87 8.38 7.01
CA ARG A 44 -17.75 8.82 5.93
C ARG A 44 -17.14 8.44 4.59
N LYS A 45 -17.97 8.00 3.63
CA LYS A 45 -17.53 7.75 2.25
C LYS A 45 -17.14 9.08 1.58
N ARG A 46 -15.90 9.11 1.07
CA ARG A 46 -15.25 10.11 0.20
C ARG A 46 -15.16 11.54 0.75
N ALA A 47 -13.92 11.98 0.98
CA ALA A 47 -13.51 13.38 0.89
C ALA A 47 -12.33 13.46 -0.10
N VAL A 48 -12.46 14.33 -1.10
CA VAL A 48 -11.45 14.65 -2.11
C VAL A 48 -10.21 15.19 -1.38
N GLY A 49 -9.07 14.50 -1.52
CA GLY A 49 -7.85 14.79 -0.77
C GLY A 49 -7.11 16.03 -1.27
N THR A 50 -6.69 16.88 -0.34
CA THR A 50 -5.82 18.04 -0.53
C THR A 50 -4.52 17.67 -1.26
N ARG A 51 -4.17 18.44 -2.29
CA ARG A 51 -2.96 18.27 -3.10
C ARG A 51 -1.71 18.72 -2.33
N THR A 52 -1.10 17.85 -1.53
CA THR A 52 0.26 18.09 -1.02
C THR A 52 1.27 17.86 -2.16
N SER A 53 2.21 18.77 -2.41
CA SER A 53 3.31 18.54 -3.34
C SER A 53 4.10 17.31 -2.89
N ILE A 54 4.24 16.31 -3.77
CA ILE A 54 5.11 15.16 -3.52
C ILE A 54 6.50 15.56 -4.01
N VAL A 55 7.47 15.61 -3.10
CA VAL A 55 8.88 15.79 -3.45
C VAL A 55 9.30 14.58 -4.28
N LEU A 56 9.78 14.78 -5.51
CA LEU A 56 10.28 13.70 -6.35
C LEU A 56 11.59 13.13 -5.77
N PRO A 57 11.82 11.81 -5.82
CA PRO A 57 13.09 11.24 -5.40
C PRO A 57 14.23 11.72 -6.31
N SER A 58 15.43 11.80 -5.74
CA SER A 58 16.65 12.27 -6.41
C SER A 58 17.60 11.14 -6.80
N ARG A 59 17.42 9.94 -6.21
CA ARG A 59 18.23 8.74 -6.47
C ARG A 59 17.37 7.48 -6.50
N ALA A 60 17.91 6.44 -7.14
CA ALA A 60 17.31 5.11 -7.14
C ALA A 60 17.18 4.56 -5.71
N ASN A 61 16.14 3.76 -5.49
CA ASN A 61 15.78 3.16 -4.20
C ASN A 61 15.46 4.14 -3.06
N GLU A 62 15.37 5.45 -3.30
CA GLU A 62 14.92 6.38 -2.25
C GLU A 62 13.43 6.19 -1.93
N ARG A 63 12.62 5.92 -2.96
CA ARG A 63 11.18 5.75 -2.81
C ARG A 63 10.64 4.66 -3.71
N TRP A 64 9.89 3.75 -3.08
CA TRP A 64 9.15 2.71 -3.79
C TRP A 64 7.65 3.01 -3.77
N SER A 65 7.00 2.85 -4.92
CA SER A 65 5.55 2.96 -5.08
C SER A 65 4.94 1.58 -5.27
N LEU A 66 3.89 1.29 -4.51
CA LEU A 66 3.19 0.02 -4.53
C LEU A 66 1.73 0.22 -4.96
N ASP A 67 1.26 -0.64 -5.85
CA ASP A 67 -0.16 -0.71 -6.24
C ASP A 67 -0.58 -2.16 -6.52
N PHE A 68 -1.89 -2.39 -6.46
CA PHE A 68 -2.51 -3.64 -6.87
C PHE A 68 -3.32 -3.43 -8.13
N VAL A 69 -2.97 -4.15 -9.19
CA VAL A 69 -3.77 -4.19 -10.42
C VAL A 69 -4.59 -5.46 -10.42
N SER A 70 -5.90 -5.34 -10.65
CA SER A 70 -6.80 -6.50 -10.74
C SER A 70 -7.19 -6.73 -12.18
N ASP A 71 -7.23 -8.00 -12.59
CA ASP A 71 -7.70 -8.41 -13.91
C ASP A 71 -8.42 -9.78 -13.80
N SER A 72 -8.96 -10.26 -14.91
CA SER A 72 -9.65 -11.55 -15.01
C SER A 72 -9.12 -12.36 -16.18
N PHE A 73 -8.90 -13.65 -15.95
CA PHE A 73 -8.65 -14.60 -17.02
C PHE A 73 -9.88 -14.71 -17.93
N MET A 74 -9.68 -15.21 -19.15
CA MET A 74 -10.77 -15.47 -20.10
C MET A 74 -11.89 -16.36 -19.53
N GLY A 75 -11.58 -17.21 -18.54
CA GLY A 75 -12.56 -18.03 -17.79
C GLY A 75 -13.24 -17.33 -16.61
N GLY A 76 -13.15 -16.01 -16.48
CA GLY A 76 -13.82 -15.22 -15.42
C GLY A 76 -13.15 -15.28 -14.04
N ARG A 77 -12.17 -16.16 -13.83
CA ARG A 77 -11.37 -16.19 -12.59
C ARG A 77 -10.57 -14.90 -12.48
N ARG A 78 -10.76 -14.19 -11.37
CA ARG A 78 -10.04 -12.93 -11.09
C ARG A 78 -8.66 -13.22 -10.51
N PHE A 79 -7.70 -12.40 -10.85
CA PHE A 79 -6.39 -12.35 -10.21
C PHE A 79 -5.99 -10.91 -9.94
N ARG A 80 -4.97 -10.73 -9.12
CA ARG A 80 -4.36 -9.44 -8.83
C ARG A 80 -2.86 -9.55 -8.99
N MET A 81 -2.25 -8.44 -9.36
CA MET A 81 -0.81 -8.29 -9.44
C MET A 81 -0.41 -7.23 -8.43
N LEU A 82 0.45 -7.62 -7.49
CA LEU A 82 1.23 -6.67 -6.70
C LEU A 82 2.32 -6.12 -7.60
N CYS A 83 2.40 -4.82 -7.70
CA CYS A 83 3.43 -4.15 -8.47
C CYS A 83 4.19 -3.18 -7.58
N ILE A 84 5.52 -3.30 -7.59
CA ILE A 84 6.45 -2.46 -6.83
C ILE A 84 7.39 -1.80 -7.83
N ILE A 85 7.47 -0.47 -7.80
CA ILE A 85 8.25 0.33 -8.74
C ILE A 85 9.12 1.31 -7.98
N ASP A 86 10.34 1.55 -8.47
CA ASP A 86 11.17 2.66 -8.02
C ASP A 86 10.72 3.96 -8.70
N ASP A 87 10.36 4.96 -7.89
CA ASP A 87 9.87 6.25 -8.39
C ASP A 87 10.93 7.05 -9.15
N TYR A 88 12.22 6.81 -8.93
CA TYR A 88 13.31 7.48 -9.63
C TYR A 88 13.62 6.81 -10.97
N SER A 89 14.06 5.55 -10.94
CA SER A 89 14.48 4.82 -12.15
C SER A 89 13.32 4.39 -13.04
N ARG A 90 12.09 4.36 -12.51
CA ARG A 90 10.89 3.80 -13.13
C ARG A 90 11.00 2.29 -13.41
N GLU A 91 11.96 1.61 -12.77
CA GLU A 91 12.13 0.17 -12.86
C GLU A 91 11.04 -0.55 -12.05
N TYR A 92 10.51 -1.65 -12.60
CA TYR A 92 9.67 -2.59 -11.84
C TYR A 92 10.57 -3.45 -10.94
N LEU A 93 10.50 -3.19 -9.64
CA LEU A 93 11.25 -3.96 -8.64
C LEU A 93 10.63 -5.34 -8.44
N ALA A 94 9.30 -5.42 -8.44
CA ALA A 94 8.59 -6.70 -8.36
C ALA A 94 7.23 -6.63 -9.06
N LEU A 95 6.87 -7.74 -9.71
CA LEU A 95 5.54 -7.99 -10.30
C LEU A 95 5.09 -9.38 -9.86
N VAL A 96 4.17 -9.44 -8.91
CA VAL A 96 3.75 -10.69 -8.28
C VAL A 96 2.27 -10.94 -8.60
N PRO A 97 1.95 -11.81 -9.58
CA PRO A 97 0.60 -12.24 -9.85
C PRO A 97 0.14 -13.30 -8.84
N ASP A 98 -1.04 -13.12 -8.25
CA ASP A 98 -1.71 -14.14 -7.44
C ASP A 98 -3.23 -13.93 -7.48
N THR A 99 -3.99 -14.94 -7.10
CA THR A 99 -5.43 -14.81 -6.86
C THR A 99 -5.77 -14.02 -5.59
N SER A 100 -4.87 -14.04 -4.61
CA SER A 100 -4.98 -13.27 -3.37
C SER A 100 -3.60 -12.99 -2.80
N ILE A 101 -3.30 -11.74 -2.48
CA ILE A 101 -2.05 -11.33 -1.83
C ILE A 101 -2.41 -10.66 -0.51
N GLY A 102 -2.21 -11.39 0.59
CA GLY A 102 -2.36 -10.85 1.93
C GLY A 102 -1.16 -10.01 2.37
N GLY A 103 -1.32 -9.28 3.47
CA GLY A 103 -0.27 -8.43 4.02
C GLY A 103 1.02 -9.17 4.38
N GLU A 104 0.94 -10.42 4.84
CA GLU A 104 2.13 -11.23 5.12
C GLU A 104 2.91 -11.58 3.85
N ARG A 105 2.21 -11.88 2.75
CA ARG A 105 2.87 -12.16 1.48
C ARG A 105 3.56 -10.90 0.96
N LEU A 106 2.88 -9.76 1.04
CA LEU A 106 3.45 -8.47 0.67
C LEU A 106 4.72 -8.13 1.49
N ALA A 107 4.69 -8.32 2.81
CA ALA A 107 5.86 -8.12 3.67
C ALA A 107 7.05 -8.97 3.20
N ARG A 108 6.83 -10.26 2.90
CA ARG A 108 7.89 -11.15 2.37
C ARG A 108 8.47 -10.68 1.04
N GLU A 109 7.65 -10.16 0.13
CA GLU A 109 8.18 -9.63 -1.14
C GLU A 109 8.98 -8.35 -0.92
N LEU A 110 8.58 -7.50 0.04
CA LEU A 110 9.35 -6.32 0.43
C LEU A 110 10.69 -6.70 1.07
N ASP A 111 10.71 -7.69 1.96
CA ASP A 111 11.93 -8.18 2.60
C ASP A 111 12.95 -8.67 1.56
N LYS A 112 12.52 -9.48 0.59
CA LYS A 112 13.40 -9.92 -0.51
C LYS A 112 14.00 -8.76 -1.31
N LEU A 113 13.20 -7.73 -1.59
CA LEU A 113 13.70 -6.55 -2.31
C LEU A 113 14.71 -5.78 -1.47
N ILE A 114 14.48 -5.67 -0.16
CA ILE A 114 15.39 -5.01 0.78
C ILE A 114 16.71 -5.78 0.87
N ASP A 115 16.66 -7.12 0.93
CA ASP A 115 17.86 -7.96 1.00
C ASP A 115 18.77 -7.76 -0.22
N CYS A 116 18.19 -7.52 -1.39
CA CYS A 116 18.95 -7.38 -2.64
C CYS A 116 19.33 -5.94 -3.00
N ARG A 117 18.50 -4.94 -2.66
CA ARG A 117 18.67 -3.54 -3.10
C ARG A 117 18.94 -2.57 -1.96
N GLY A 118 18.83 -3.03 -0.72
CA GLY A 118 18.84 -2.20 0.47
C GLY A 118 17.48 -1.61 0.79
N LYS A 119 17.40 -0.97 1.97
CA LYS A 119 16.16 -0.37 2.49
C LYS A 119 15.84 0.95 1.77
N PRO A 120 14.59 1.15 1.29
CA PRO A 120 14.18 2.44 0.80
C PRO A 120 13.96 3.42 1.96
N ASN A 121 14.09 4.72 1.67
CA ASN A 121 13.77 5.75 2.66
C ASN A 121 12.26 5.86 2.90
N THR A 122 11.46 5.61 1.86
CA THR A 122 10.02 5.76 1.91
C THR A 122 9.30 4.78 1.00
N ILE A 123 8.23 4.19 1.51
CA ILE A 123 7.27 3.43 0.72
C ILE A 123 6.00 4.27 0.57
N VAL A 124 5.46 4.29 -0.65
CA VAL A 124 4.22 4.98 -0.99
C VAL A 124 3.21 3.98 -1.51
N SER A 125 2.00 4.03 -0.97
CA SER A 125 0.90 3.19 -1.45
C SER A 125 -0.44 3.90 -1.37
N ASP A 126 -1.45 3.33 -1.99
CA ASP A 126 -2.83 3.67 -1.69
C ASP A 126 -3.26 3.12 -0.31
N ASN A 127 -4.51 3.43 0.07
CA ASN A 127 -5.12 2.96 1.32
C ASN A 127 -5.85 1.60 1.14
N GLY A 128 -5.29 0.70 0.35
CA GLY A 128 -5.79 -0.66 0.17
C GLY A 128 -5.83 -1.46 1.47
N THR A 129 -6.69 -2.48 1.51
CA THR A 129 -6.88 -3.33 2.70
C THR A 129 -5.63 -4.13 3.05
N GLU A 130 -4.89 -4.54 2.04
CA GLU A 130 -3.64 -5.30 2.07
C GLU A 130 -2.51 -4.43 2.64
N MET A 131 -2.38 -3.19 2.12
CA MET A 131 -1.40 -2.18 2.53
C MET A 131 -1.66 -1.63 3.94
N THR A 132 -2.89 -1.74 4.44
CA THR A 132 -3.29 -1.29 5.78
C THR A 132 -3.61 -2.46 6.72
N SER A 133 -3.14 -3.66 6.38
CA SER A 133 -3.30 -4.86 7.20
C SER A 133 -2.43 -4.81 8.46
N ASN A 134 -2.78 -5.59 9.49
CA ASN A 134 -1.99 -5.67 10.72
C ASN A 134 -0.57 -6.20 10.48
N ALA A 135 -0.40 -7.08 9.49
CA ALA A 135 0.91 -7.60 9.10
C ALA A 135 1.82 -6.47 8.60
N ILE A 136 1.33 -5.64 7.68
CA ILE A 136 2.10 -4.50 7.14
C ILE A 136 2.34 -3.42 8.17
N LEU A 137 1.37 -3.15 9.04
CA LEU A 137 1.56 -2.18 10.13
C LEU A 137 2.61 -2.64 11.15
N ARG A 138 2.74 -3.95 11.40
CA ARG A 138 3.83 -4.50 12.23
C ARG A 138 5.16 -4.42 11.48
N TRP A 139 5.17 -4.90 10.24
CA TRP A 139 6.36 -4.88 9.39
C TRP A 139 6.94 -3.47 9.22
N GLN A 140 6.09 -2.44 9.07
CA GLN A 140 6.53 -1.04 9.00
C GLN A 140 7.25 -0.60 10.29
N GLN A 141 6.76 -1.03 11.45
CA GLN A 141 7.37 -0.71 12.73
C GLN A 141 8.73 -1.40 12.88
N ASP A 142 8.80 -2.68 12.51
CA ASP A 142 10.01 -3.49 12.65
C ASP A 142 11.10 -3.04 11.66
N SER A 143 10.71 -2.70 10.42
CA SER A 143 11.65 -2.27 9.37
C SER A 143 12.17 -0.85 9.54
N SER A 144 11.49 -0.02 10.34
CA SER A 144 11.73 1.43 10.51
C SER A 144 11.67 2.23 9.21
N ILE A 145 10.91 1.75 8.21
CA ILE A 145 10.73 2.42 6.92
C ILE A 145 9.52 3.37 7.00
N ASN A 146 9.68 4.59 6.49
CA ASN A 146 8.57 5.54 6.41
C ASN A 146 7.53 5.06 5.38
N TRP A 147 6.26 4.99 5.78
CA TRP A 147 5.16 4.64 4.88
C TRP A 147 4.20 5.81 4.71
N HIS A 148 4.04 6.27 3.48
CA HIS A 148 3.12 7.34 3.13
C HIS A 148 1.92 6.81 2.36
N TYR A 149 0.76 6.87 3.00
CA TYR A 149 -0.51 6.52 2.39
C TYR A 149 -1.08 7.71 1.62
N ILE A 150 -1.25 7.56 0.31
CA ILE A 150 -1.89 8.58 -0.52
C ILE A 150 -3.42 8.42 -0.45
N ALA A 151 -4.13 9.54 -0.30
CA ALA A 151 -5.58 9.56 -0.37
C ALA A 151 -6.05 9.09 -1.76
N LEU A 152 -7.01 8.15 -1.77
CA LEU A 152 -7.63 7.66 -3.01
C LEU A 152 -8.17 8.84 -3.83
N ALA A 153 -7.85 8.84 -5.12
CA ALA A 153 -8.30 9.80 -6.13
C ALA A 153 -7.57 11.15 -6.19
N SER A 154 -6.25 11.16 -6.25
CA SER A 154 -5.59 12.10 -7.19
C SER A 154 -5.10 11.32 -8.41
N PRO A 155 -5.88 11.26 -9.50
CA PRO A 155 -5.49 10.61 -10.76
C PRO A 155 -4.08 10.99 -11.22
N CYS A 156 -3.58 12.19 -10.89
CA CYS A 156 -2.26 12.63 -11.31
C CYS A 156 -1.07 11.98 -10.58
N LYS A 157 -1.19 11.56 -9.31
CA LYS A 157 0.00 11.14 -8.52
C LYS A 157 0.39 9.68 -8.71
N MET A 158 -0.60 8.80 -8.88
CA MET A 158 -0.40 7.39 -9.21
C MET A 158 -0.87 7.05 -10.63
N GLY A 159 -1.31 8.06 -11.41
CA GLY A 159 -1.81 7.85 -12.77
C GLY A 159 -0.74 7.38 -13.73
N LEU A 160 0.47 7.91 -13.63
CA LEU A 160 1.61 7.43 -14.43
C LEU A 160 1.93 5.97 -14.09
N LEU A 161 1.97 5.65 -12.80
CA LEU A 161 2.20 4.31 -12.29
C LEU A 161 1.15 3.33 -12.84
N ARG A 162 -0.14 3.68 -12.70
CA ARG A 162 -1.27 2.89 -13.21
C ARG A 162 -1.27 2.77 -14.73
N ALA A 163 -0.88 3.81 -15.46
CA ALA A 163 -0.78 3.78 -16.92
C ALA A 163 0.36 2.87 -17.40
N LEU A 164 1.53 2.95 -16.75
CA LEU A 164 2.66 2.05 -17.01
C LEU A 164 2.27 0.59 -16.73
N MET A 165 1.60 0.35 -15.61
CA MET A 165 1.12 -0.99 -15.25
C MET A 165 0.06 -1.51 -16.23
N ALA A 166 -0.91 -0.68 -16.64
CA ALA A 166 -1.98 -1.07 -17.56
C ALA A 166 -1.43 -1.54 -18.92
N SER A 167 -0.41 -0.87 -19.45
CA SER A 167 0.29 -1.31 -20.68
C SER A 167 0.87 -2.73 -20.55
N TYR A 168 1.42 -3.06 -19.38
CA TYR A 168 2.02 -4.38 -19.13
C TYR A 168 0.95 -5.47 -18.92
N VAL A 169 -0.10 -5.18 -18.16
CA VAL A 169 -1.22 -6.13 -17.94
C VAL A 169 -1.86 -6.53 -19.27
N MET A 170 -2.05 -5.59 -20.21
CA MET A 170 -2.60 -5.93 -21.53
C MET A 170 -1.67 -6.85 -22.34
N ASN A 171 -0.35 -6.67 -22.22
CA ASN A 171 0.63 -7.53 -22.89
C ASN A 171 0.71 -8.94 -22.28
N VAL A 172 0.53 -9.06 -20.96
CA VAL A 172 0.48 -10.32 -20.23
C VAL A 172 -0.83 -11.07 -20.45
N SER A 173 -1.96 -10.37 -20.43
CA SER A 173 -3.29 -10.96 -20.65
C SER A 173 -3.44 -11.57 -22.04
N MET A 174 -2.72 -11.05 -23.06
CA MET A 174 -2.67 -11.65 -24.40
C MET A 174 -1.70 -12.84 -24.55
N ARG A 175 -0.75 -13.05 -23.63
CA ARG A 175 0.26 -14.11 -23.75
C ARG A 175 0.25 -15.00 -22.52
N HIS A 176 -0.62 -16.01 -22.57
CA HIS A 176 -0.47 -17.31 -21.92
C HIS A 176 -0.08 -17.32 -20.42
N CYS A 177 -1.02 -17.83 -19.62
CA CYS A 177 -0.79 -18.47 -18.33
C CYS A 177 0.55 -19.23 -18.27
N LEU A 178 1.21 -19.14 -17.11
CA LEU A 178 2.26 -20.04 -16.56
C LEU A 178 3.74 -19.66 -16.66
N LYS A 179 4.15 -18.51 -17.21
CA LYS A 179 5.59 -18.13 -17.21
C LYS A 179 5.94 -16.72 -16.73
N ILE A 180 5.19 -16.17 -15.78
CA ILE A 180 5.50 -14.84 -15.23
C ILE A 180 5.80 -14.94 -13.74
N TYR A 181 6.95 -15.57 -13.49
CA TYR A 181 7.83 -15.28 -12.35
C TYR A 181 8.95 -14.39 -12.89
N ILE A 182 8.59 -13.26 -13.53
CA ILE A 182 9.59 -12.39 -14.15
C ILE A 182 9.93 -11.28 -13.14
N MET A 183 11.17 -11.36 -12.65
CA MET A 183 11.90 -10.45 -11.75
C MET A 183 11.85 -10.69 -10.23
N SER A 184 11.70 -11.93 -9.76
CA SER A 184 12.22 -12.29 -8.41
C SER A 184 13.66 -12.83 -8.44
N ALA A 185 14.33 -12.76 -9.59
CA ALA A 185 15.69 -13.27 -9.80
C ALA A 185 16.58 -12.27 -10.58
N VAL A 186 16.55 -10.99 -10.19
CA VAL A 186 17.69 -10.09 -10.42
C VAL A 186 18.10 -9.48 -9.09
N CYS A 187 18.38 -10.41 -8.17
CA CYS A 187 19.70 -10.54 -7.57
C CYS A 187 20.27 -11.82 -8.24
#